data_AF-A0A7C7SPE7-F1
#
_entry.id   AF-A0A7C7SPE7-F1
#
_cell.length_a   1.000
_cell.length_b   1.000
_cell.length_c   1.000
_cell.angle_alpha   90.00
_cell.angle_beta   90.00
_cell.angle_gamma   90.00
#
_symmetry.space_group_name_H-M   'P 1'
#
loop_
_entity.id
_entity.type
_entity.pdbx_description
1 polymer ?
#
loop_
_entity_poly.entity_id
_entity_poly.type
_entity_poly.pdbx_seq_one_letter_code
_entity_poly.pdbx_strand_id
1 'polypeptide(L)' 'MRLTFPDLTGHYDVAGLPARVYLVTALSGIQEGDLYDASMFQEISAAGAEVVIETGAVTTFDVQITR' A
#
# COMPACT_ATOMS: atom_id res chain seq x y z
N MET A 1 -4.36 0.35 9.91
CA MET A 1 -4.28 0.02 8.48
C MET A 1 -5.44 0.71 7.79
N ARG A 2 -5.25 1.33 6.62
CA ARG A 2 -6.31 2.08 5.94
C ARG A 2 -6.24 1.74 4.45
N LEU A 3 -7.39 1.47 3.83
CA LEU A 3 -7.46 1.29 2.39
C LEU A 3 -7.49 2.66 1.69
N THR A 4 -6.78 2.73 0.58
CA THR A 4 -6.86 3.83 -0.39
C THR A 4 -7.12 3.21 -1.75
N PHE A 5 -8.02 3.81 -2.51
CA PHE A 5 -8.36 3.33 -3.84
C PHE A 5 -7.71 4.23 -4.88
N PRO A 6 -7.06 3.67 -5.92
CA PRO A 6 -6.54 4.47 -7.01
C PRO A 6 -7.67 5.13 -7.80
N ASP A 7 -7.33 6.18 -8.55
CA ASP A 7 -8.23 6.80 -9.50
C ASP A 7 -8.46 5.92 -10.75
N LEU A 8 -9.21 6.45 -11.72
CA LEU A 8 -9.55 5.72 -12.96
C LEU A 8 -8.32 5.40 -13.84
N THR A 9 -7.18 6.03 -13.58
CA THR A 9 -5.92 5.81 -14.30
C THR A 9 -4.99 4.83 -13.56
N GLY A 10 -5.39 4.38 -12.36
CA GLY A 10 -4.56 3.50 -11.53
C GLY A 10 -3.59 4.25 -10.62
N HIS A 11 -3.64 5.59 -10.59
CA HIS A 11 -2.78 6.40 -9.73
C HIS A 11 -3.40 6.65 -8.37
N TYR A 12 -2.55 6.73 -7.34
CA TYR A 12 -2.97 7.12 -6.00
C TYR A 12 -1.94 8.08 -5.41
N ASP A 13 -2.43 9.09 -4.67
CA ASP A 13 -1.60 10.04 -3.95
C ASP A 13 -1.85 9.92 -2.44
N VAL A 14 -0.76 9.80 -1.68
CA VAL A 14 -0.81 9.87 -0.21
C VAL A 14 0.15 10.96 0.26
N ALA A 15 -0.39 11.89 1.05
CA ALA A 15 0.34 13.01 1.62
C ALA A 15 0.32 12.98 3.15
N GLY A 16 1.28 13.69 3.76
CA GLY A 16 1.37 13.82 5.22
C GLY A 16 1.94 12.60 5.94
N LEU A 17 2.66 11.72 5.23
CA LEU A 17 3.34 10.57 5.82
C LEU A 17 4.59 11.01 6.61
N PRO A 18 4.76 10.55 7.85
CA PRO A 18 6.04 10.67 8.56
C PRO A 18 7.20 10.02 7.79
N ALA A 19 8.41 10.55 7.96
CA ALA A 19 9.61 9.96 7.35
C ALA A 19 9.96 8.61 7.99
N ARG A 20 9.69 7.50 7.30
CA ARG A 20 9.85 6.10 7.73
C ARG A 20 9.88 5.15 6.53
N VAL A 21 10.15 3.87 6.81
CA VAL A 21 9.93 2.76 5.87
C VAL A 21 8.47 2.33 5.94
N TYR A 22 7.84 2.21 4.79
CA TYR A 22 6.47 1.74 4.61
C TYR A 22 6.46 0.45 3.82
N LEU A 23 5.60 -0.49 4.20
CA LEU A 23 5.27 -1.64 3.37
C LEU A 23 4.03 -1.30 2.54
N VAL A 24 4.13 -1.40 1.23
CA VAL A 24 3.03 -1.07 0.30
C VAL A 24 2.69 -2.28 -0.55
N THR A 25 1.41 -2.67 -0.55
CA THR A 25 0.88 -3.79 -1.30
C THR A 25 -0.38 -3.35 -2.05
N ALA A 26 -0.51 -3.76 -3.32
CA ALA A 26 -1.74 -3.60 -4.09
C ALA A 26 -2.47 -4.95 -4.19
N LEU A 27 -3.71 -4.98 -3.70
CA LEU A 27 -4.57 -6.16 -3.71
C LEU A 27 -5.90 -5.85 -4.40
N SER A 28 -6.45 -6.83 -5.12
CA SER A 28 -7.75 -6.71 -5.76
C SER A 28 -8.85 -7.38 -4.94
N GLY A 29 -10.02 -6.74 -4.85
CA GLY A 29 -11.23 -7.37 -4.29
C GLY A 29 -11.29 -7.43 -2.76
N ILE A 30 -10.38 -6.75 -2.06
CA ILE A 30 -10.39 -6.68 -0.59
C ILE A 30 -11.36 -5.61 -0.07
N GLN A 31 -11.93 -5.87 1.10
CA GLN A 31 -12.76 -4.96 1.87
C GLN A 31 -12.05 -4.56 3.18
N GLU A 32 -12.50 -3.50 3.84
CA GLU A 32 -11.88 -3.05 5.11
C GLU A 32 -11.94 -4.13 6.20
N GLY A 33 -12.97 -4.99 6.19
CA GLY A 33 -13.10 -6.11 7.13
C GLY A 33 -12.03 -7.18 6.97
N ASP A 34 -11.52 -7.36 5.74
CA ASP A 34 -10.50 -8.38 5.42
C ASP A 34 -9.14 -8.02 6.01
N LEU A 35 -8.92 -6.74 6.34
CA LEU A 35 -7.66 -6.26 6.95
C LEU A 35 -7.41 -6.83 8.34
N TYR A 36 -8.41 -7.44 8.98
CA TYR A 36 -8.28 -8.06 10.29
C TYR A 36 -8.09 -9.58 10.21
N ASP A 37 -8.14 -10.16 9.01
CA ASP A 37 -7.87 -11.58 8.80
C ASP A 37 -6.35 -11.85 8.82
N ALA A 38 -5.93 -12.83 9.62
CA ALA A 38 -4.53 -13.21 9.74
C ALA A 38 -3.93 -13.70 8.41
N SER A 39 -4.72 -14.34 7.55
CA SER A 39 -4.29 -14.78 6.22
C SER A 39 -3.99 -13.59 5.31
N MET A 40 -4.78 -12.52 5.40
CA MET A 40 -4.58 -11.28 4.66
C MET A 40 -3.28 -10.58 5.08
N PHE A 41 -2.96 -10.58 6.38
CA PHE A 41 -1.67 -10.04 6.85
C PHE A 41 -0.47 -10.77 6.26
N GLN A 42 -0.53 -12.10 6.12
CA GLN A 42 0.54 -12.88 5.53
C GLN A 42 0.71 -12.57 4.04
N GLU A 43 -0.40 -12.45 3.31
CA GLU A 43 -0.41 -12.08 1.90
C GLU A 43 0.20 -10.69 1.68
N ILE A 44 -0.20 -9.71 2.50
CA ILE A 44 0.33 -8.34 2.44
C ILE A 44 1.82 -8.31 2.74
N SER A 45 2.25 -9.07 3.76
CA SER A 45 3.66 -9.20 4.10
C SER A 45 4.48 -9.86 3.00
N ALA A 46 3.90 -10.78 2.22
CA ALA A 46 4.60 -11.50 1.17
C ALA A 46 4.67 -10.72 -0.15
N ALA A 47 3.63 -9.96 -0.47
CA ALA A 47 3.52 -9.19 -1.71
C ALA A 47 3.97 -7.73 -1.59
N GLY A 48 4.23 -7.25 -0.37
CA GLY A 48 4.55 -5.86 -0.09
C GLY A 48 5.95 -5.45 -0.56
N ALA A 49 6.03 -4.27 -1.14
CA ALA A 49 7.29 -3.59 -1.44
C ALA A 49 7.63 -2.62 -0.30
N GLU A 50 8.89 -2.62 0.14
CA GLU A 50 9.38 -1.61 1.07
C GLU A 50 9.68 -0.30 0.34
N VAL A 51 9.09 0.78 0.82
CA VAL A 51 9.28 2.14 0.29
C VAL A 51 9.79 3.03 1.41
N VAL A 52 10.93 3.66 1.17
CA VAL A 52 11.52 4.63 2.11
C VAL A 52 10.96 6.02 1.78
N ILE A 53 10.34 6.65 2.77
CA ILE A 53 9.88 8.03 2.67
C ILE A 53 10.75 8.90 3.56
N GLU A 54 11.36 9.93 2.99
CA GLU A 54 12.17 10.92 3.70
C GLU A 54 11.40 12.23 3.94
N THR A 55 11.84 13.03 4.90
CA THR A 55 11.19 14.30 5.25
C THR A 55 11.20 15.26 4.06
N GLY A 56 10.01 15.66 3.62
CA GLY A 56 9.84 16.61 2.51
C GLY A 56 10.05 16.01 1.12
N ALA A 57 10.34 14.71 1.02
CA ALA A 57 10.50 14.02 -0.24
C ALA A 57 9.14 13.64 -0.87
N VAL A 58 9.11 13.62 -2.20
CA VAL A 58 8.05 12.98 -2.98
C VAL A 58 8.66 11.72 -3.58
N THR A 59 8.07 10.57 -3.29
CA THR A 59 8.52 9.26 -3.80
C THR A 59 7.42 8.65 -4.64
N THR A 60 7.75 8.27 -5.87
CA THR A 60 6.85 7.58 -6.79
C THR A 60 7.40 6.18 -7.04
N PHE A 61 6.51 5.19 -6.99
CA PHE A 61 6.86 3.80 -7.24
C PHE A 61 5.65 3.08 -7.85
N ASP A 62 5.94 2.11 -8.71
CA ASP A 62 4.92 1.26 -9.32
C ASP A 62 4.72 0.00 -8.48
N VAL A 63 3.46 -0.39 -8.27
CA VAL A 63 3.10 -1.62 -7.57
C VAL A 63 2.37 -2.54 -8.52
N GLN A 64 2.75 -3.81 -8.53
CA GLN A 64 2.05 -4.84 -9.31
C GLN A 64 0.95 -5.48 -8.46
N ILE A 65 -0.21 -5.72 -9.07
CA ILE A 65 -1.29 -6.46 -8.42
C ILE A 65 -0.94 -7.95 -8.52
N THR A 66 -0.63 -8.57 -7.39
CA THR A 66 -0.54 -10.03 -7.26
C THR A 66 -1.93 -10.63 -7.06
N ARG A 67 -2.18 -11.77 -7.71
CA ARG A 67 -3.45 -12.49 -7.71
C ARG A 67 -3.25 -13.90 -7.16
#